data_AF-A0A3P0N8F4-F1
#
_entry.id   AF-A0A3P0N8F4-F1
#
_cell.length_a   1.000
_cell.length_b   1.000
_cell.length_c   1.000
_cell.angle_alpha   90.00
_cell.angle_beta   90.00
_cell.angle_gamma   90.00
#
_symmetry.space_group_name_H-M   'P 1'
#
loop_
_entity.id
_entity.type
_entity.pdbx_description
1 polymer ?
#
loop_
_entity_poly.entity_id
_entity_poly.type
_entity_poly.pdbx_seq_one_letter_code
_entity_poly.pdbx_strand_id
1 'polypeptide(L)'
;MLLFAYAARSSADDAIPDDYRYLARINVRPVVINCVAEIDRWIRTSAKYDMFLAPDVRLLRAKVRAFRGLEDRPGSGPLVDSTVTVRASARLRPRGAWIPVAAKCGIWRSHVVGVAMKPLAVR
;
A
#
# COMPACT_ATOMS: atom_id res chain seq x y z
N MET A 1 -8.65 -41.33 22.25
CA MET A 1 -7.86 -40.16 22.68
C MET A 1 -7.16 -39.60 21.46
N LEU A 2 -7.70 -38.55 20.83
CA LEU A 2 -7.10 -37.90 19.65
C LEU A 2 -6.55 -36.55 20.10
N LEU A 3 -5.22 -36.44 20.14
CA LEU A 3 -4.49 -35.21 20.45
C LEU A 3 -4.53 -34.30 19.21
N PHE A 4 -5.34 -33.25 19.26
CA PHE A 4 -5.24 -32.14 18.30
C PHE A 4 -4.05 -31.26 18.70
N ALA A 5 -2.94 -31.42 18.00
CA ALA A 5 -1.82 -30.49 18.08
C ALA A 5 -2.23 -29.18 17.35
N TYR A 6 -2.63 -28.17 18.12
CA TYR A 6 -2.77 -26.81 17.61
C TYR A 6 -1.38 -26.21 17.43
N ALA A 7 -0.85 -26.27 16.20
CA ALA A 7 0.31 -25.47 15.82
C ALA A 7 -0.13 -24.01 15.72
N ALA A 8 0.22 -23.20 16.72
CA ALA A 8 0.13 -21.75 16.61
C ALA A 8 1.17 -21.26 15.60
N ARG A 9 0.77 -21.12 14.33
CA ARG A 9 1.57 -20.40 13.33
C ARG A 9 1.56 -18.93 13.69
N SER A 10 2.74 -18.38 13.99
CA SER A 10 2.93 -16.94 14.17
C SER A 10 2.65 -16.23 12.85
N SER A 11 1.52 -15.52 12.80
CA SER A 11 0.87 -14.94 11.62
C SER A 11 1.58 -13.69 11.05
N ALA A 12 2.88 -13.53 11.29
CA ALA A 12 3.65 -12.44 10.68
C ALA A 12 3.94 -12.71 9.19
N ASP A 13 4.05 -13.98 8.80
CA ASP A 13 4.42 -14.38 7.44
C ASP A 13 3.20 -14.58 6.51
N ASP A 14 2.00 -14.79 7.07
CA ASP A 14 0.72 -14.85 6.34
C ASP A 14 0.19 -13.45 5.93
N ALA A 15 0.84 -12.37 6.37
CA ALA A 15 0.39 -11.00 6.13
C ALA A 15 0.76 -10.46 4.73
N ILE A 16 1.72 -11.08 4.04
CA ILE A 16 2.22 -10.63 2.74
C ILE A 16 1.68 -11.56 1.65
N PRO A 17 0.95 -11.06 0.63
CA PRO A 17 0.46 -11.91 -0.44
C PRO A 17 1.63 -12.52 -1.24
N ASP A 18 1.49 -13.78 -1.67
CA ASP A 18 2.59 -14.59 -2.23
C ASP A 18 3.31 -13.90 -3.41
N ASP A 19 2.56 -13.29 -4.32
CA ASP A 19 3.10 -12.55 -5.48
C ASP A 19 4.07 -11.42 -5.10
N TYR A 20 4.02 -10.94 -3.86
CA TYR A 20 4.84 -9.84 -3.35
C TYR A 20 5.91 -10.27 -2.35
N ARG A 21 6.04 -11.57 -2.01
CA ARG A 21 7.07 -12.04 -1.06
C ARG A 21 8.49 -11.72 -1.51
N TYR A 22 8.72 -11.57 -2.81
CA TYR A 22 10.01 -11.13 -3.32
C TYR A 22 10.42 -9.73 -2.83
N LEU A 23 9.46 -8.84 -2.60
CA LEU A 23 9.73 -7.50 -2.06
C LEU A 23 10.29 -7.56 -0.63
N ALA A 24 9.86 -8.55 0.16
CA ALA A 24 10.41 -8.79 1.49
C ALA A 24 11.89 -9.22 1.40
N ARG A 25 12.25 -10.06 0.40
CA ARG A 25 13.64 -10.51 0.18
C ARG A 25 14.61 -9.37 -0.15
N ILE A 26 14.12 -8.29 -0.74
CA ILE A 26 14.92 -7.08 -1.03
C ILE A 26 14.77 -6.00 0.05
N ASN A 27 14.22 -6.31 1.23
CA ASN A 27 14.05 -5.42 2.38
C ASN A 27 13.04 -4.28 2.19
N VAL A 28 12.02 -4.45 1.35
CA VAL A 28 10.86 -3.56 1.37
C VAL A 28 10.07 -3.81 2.65
N ARG A 29 9.70 -2.72 3.34
CA ARG A 29 8.95 -2.81 4.60
C ARG A 29 7.58 -3.47 4.37
N PRO A 30 7.11 -4.39 5.24
CA PRO A 30 5.83 -5.08 5.06
C PRO A 30 4.63 -4.15 4.83
N VAL A 31 4.56 -3.03 5.55
CA VAL A 31 3.49 -2.02 5.37
C VAL A 31 3.48 -1.39 3.97
N VAL A 32 4.64 -1.31 3.32
CA VAL A 32 4.75 -0.83 1.93
C VAL A 32 4.30 -1.93 0.96
N ILE A 33 4.66 -3.18 1.24
CA ILE A 33 4.22 -4.33 0.44
C ILE A 33 2.70 -4.43 0.42
N ASN A 34 2.06 -4.35 1.60
CA ASN A 34 0.60 -4.38 1.73
C ASN A 34 -0.06 -3.20 0.99
N CYS A 35 0.57 -2.02 1.04
CA CYS A 35 0.11 -0.86 0.29
C CYS A 35 0.15 -1.10 -1.23
N VAL A 36 1.22 -1.69 -1.76
CA VAL A 36 1.33 -1.98 -3.20
C VAL A 36 0.30 -3.04 -3.63
N ALA A 37 0.16 -4.12 -2.86
CA ALA A 37 -0.84 -5.15 -3.14
C ALA A 37 -2.27 -4.58 -3.18
N GLU A 38 -2.59 -3.66 -2.27
CA GLU A 38 -3.91 -3.00 -2.24
C GLU A 38 -4.09 -1.98 -3.36
N ILE A 39 -3.03 -1.29 -3.79
CA ILE A 39 -3.08 -0.45 -5.00
C ILE A 39 -3.40 -1.30 -6.23
N ASP A 40 -2.74 -2.46 -6.39
CA ASP A 40 -2.95 -3.35 -7.53
C ASP A 40 -4.34 -4.02 -7.52
N ARG A 41 -4.95 -4.21 -6.34
CA ARG A 41 -6.36 -4.61 -6.22
C ARG A 41 -7.29 -3.46 -6.60
N TRP A 42 -7.09 -2.29 -6.01
CA TRP A 42 -7.90 -1.09 -6.25
C TRP A 42 -7.86 -0.63 -7.71
N ILE A 43 -6.73 -0.76 -8.40
CA ILE A 43 -6.61 -0.26 -9.77
C ILE A 43 -7.49 -1.02 -10.76
N ARG A 44 -7.82 -2.28 -10.46
CA ARG A 44 -8.72 -3.10 -11.28
C ARG A 44 -10.13 -2.51 -11.33
N THR A 45 -10.57 -1.84 -10.26
CA THR A 45 -11.90 -1.19 -10.16
C THR A 45 -11.84 0.32 -10.38
N SER A 46 -10.66 0.90 -10.57
CA SER A 46 -10.49 2.34 -10.81
C SER A 46 -11.01 2.74 -12.19
N ALA A 47 -11.85 3.78 -12.22
CA ALA A 47 -12.31 4.40 -13.46
C ALA A 47 -11.20 5.16 -14.20
N LYS A 48 -10.23 5.72 -13.46
CA LYS A 48 -9.21 6.63 -14.01
C LYS A 48 -7.95 5.91 -14.48
N TYR A 49 -7.49 4.92 -13.72
CA TYR A 49 -6.25 4.19 -13.99
C TYR A 49 -6.55 2.72 -14.24
N ASP A 50 -5.70 2.07 -15.03
CA ASP A 50 -5.81 0.63 -15.30
C ASP A 50 -4.53 -0.16 -14.99
N MET A 51 -3.41 0.54 -14.78
CA MET A 51 -2.12 -0.08 -14.47
C MET A 51 -1.28 0.79 -13.54
N PHE A 52 -0.52 0.16 -12.64
CA PHE A 52 0.36 0.79 -11.68
C PHE A 52 1.74 0.15 -11.77
N LEU A 53 2.79 0.96 -11.78
CA LEU A 53 4.16 0.48 -11.86
C LEU A 53 5.04 1.25 -10.88
N ALA A 54 5.45 0.58 -9.81
CA ALA A 54 6.38 1.10 -8.82
C ALA A 54 7.73 0.38 -8.90
N PRO A 55 8.81 1.05 -9.36
CA PRO A 55 10.14 0.44 -9.36
C PRO A 55 10.59 0.09 -7.94
N ASP A 56 11.29 -1.04 -7.77
CA ASP A 56 11.74 -1.53 -6.46
C ASP A 56 12.50 -0.47 -5.64
N VAL A 57 13.39 0.30 -6.28
CA VAL A 57 14.12 1.40 -5.64
C VAL A 57 13.17 2.47 -5.06
N ARG A 58 12.00 2.69 -5.67
CA ARG A 58 10.98 3.61 -5.15
C ARG A 58 10.22 3.00 -3.98
N LEU A 59 9.99 1.68 -3.98
CA LEU A 59 9.38 0.96 -2.87
C LEU A 59 10.28 0.97 -1.63
N LEU A 60 11.57 0.74 -1.82
CA LEU A 60 12.58 0.86 -0.75
C LEU A 60 12.65 2.27 -0.17
N ARG A 61 12.38 3.29 -0.99
CA ARG A 61 12.35 4.71 -0.60
C ARG A 61 10.95 5.22 -0.24
N ALA A 62 9.96 4.34 -0.10
CA ALA A 62 8.60 4.73 0.24
C ALA A 62 8.58 5.41 1.60
N LYS A 63 7.83 6.53 1.68
CA LYS A 63 7.73 7.29 2.93
C LYS A 63 6.62 6.70 3.77
N VAL A 64 6.95 6.23 4.96
CA VAL A 64 5.94 5.86 5.97
C VAL A 64 5.95 6.91 7.06
N ARG A 65 4.79 7.52 7.30
CA ARG A 65 4.60 8.54 8.34
C ARG A 65 3.60 7.98 9.35
N ALA A 66 4.04 7.82 10.59
CA ALA A 66 3.11 7.54 11.69
C ALA A 66 2.27 8.79 11.96
N PHE A 67 0.97 8.60 12.16
CA PHE A 67 0.11 9.62 12.72
C PHE A 67 0.37 9.66 14.23
N ARG A 68 1.08 10.68 14.69
CA ARG A 68 1.15 10.98 16.13
C ARG A 68 -0.09 11.81 16.41
N GLY A 69 -1.14 11.18 16.94
CA GLY A 69 -2.38 11.86 17.27
C GLY A 69 -2.09 13.05 18.18
N LEU A 70 -2.29 14.25 17.64
CA LEU A 70 -2.55 15.43 18.44
C LEU A 70 -3.90 15.96 17.98
N GLU A 71 -4.88 15.73 18.85
CA GLU A 71 -6.23 16.32 18.90
C GLU A 71 -7.21 15.95 17.78
N ASP A 72 -8.30 15.34 18.22
CA ASP A 72 -9.55 15.12 17.51
C ASP A 72 -10.03 16.43 16.87
N ARG A 73 -9.74 16.61 15.59
CA ARG A 73 -10.39 17.63 14.77
C ARG A 73 -11.65 17.01 14.16
N PRO A 74 -12.87 17.45 14.53
CA PRO A 74 -14.08 16.90 13.94
C PRO A 74 -14.10 17.22 12.44
N GLY A 75 -14.12 16.17 11.61
CA GLY A 75 -14.17 16.26 10.14
C GLY A 75 -12.98 15.64 9.38
N SER A 76 -11.99 15.05 10.05
CA SER A 76 -10.74 14.60 9.40
C SER A 76 -10.72 13.13 8.97
N GLY A 77 -11.58 12.70 8.03
CA GLY A 77 -11.45 11.41 7.35
C GLY A 77 -11.38 10.17 8.26
N PRO A 78 -11.10 8.97 7.70
CA PRO A 78 -10.94 7.77 8.51
C PRO A 78 -9.71 7.88 9.41
N LEU A 79 -9.86 7.48 10.68
CA LEU A 79 -8.78 7.42 11.67
C LEU A 79 -7.69 6.46 11.17
N VAL A 80 -6.51 6.97 10.83
CA VAL A 80 -5.37 6.17 10.34
C VAL A 80 -4.19 6.31 11.27
N ASP A 81 -3.53 5.20 11.60
CA ASP A 81 -2.36 5.16 12.47
C ASP A 81 -1.09 5.55 11.70
N SER A 82 -1.07 5.31 10.39
CA SER A 82 0.04 5.72 9.54
C SER A 82 -0.37 5.91 8.09
N THR A 83 0.45 6.63 7.34
CA THR A 83 0.31 6.78 5.89
C THR A 83 1.58 6.31 5.20
N VAL A 84 1.42 5.47 4.18
CA VAL A 84 2.48 5.10 3.24
C VAL A 84 2.35 5.95 1.99
N THR A 85 3.45 6.51 1.49
CA THR A 85 3.52 7.20 0.20
C THR A 85 4.56 6.56 -0.70
N VAL A 86 4.11 6.08 -1.85
CA VAL A 86 4.93 5.45 -2.89
C VAL A 86 4.96 6.36 -4.11
N ARG A 87 6.15 6.61 -4.67
CA ARG A 87 6.28 7.28 -5.98
C ARG A 87 6.37 6.22 -7.07
N ALA A 88 5.57 6.38 -8.11
CA ALA A 88 5.38 5.38 -9.14
C ALA A 88 4.93 6.03 -10.45
N SER A 89 4.63 5.20 -11.45
CA SER A 89 3.89 5.60 -12.64
C SER A 89 2.55 4.89 -12.66
N ALA A 90 1.51 5.54 -13.18
CA ALA A 90 0.21 4.93 -13.42
C ALA A 90 -0.23 5.21 -14.84
N ARG A 91 -0.90 4.23 -15.45
CA ARG A 91 -1.44 4.34 -16.80
C ARG A 91 -2.89 4.82 -16.74
N LEU A 92 -3.19 5.86 -17.52
CA LEU A 92 -4.53 6.39 -17.67
C LEU A 92 -5.37 5.46 -18.53
N ARG A 93 -6.53 5.03 -18.03
CA ARG A 93 -7.46 4.15 -18.75
C ARG A 93 -7.93 4.72 -20.11
N PRO A 94 -8.30 6.01 -20.25
CA PRO A 94 -8.87 6.51 -21.50
C PRO A 94 -7.86 6.72 -22.64
N ARG A 95 -6.57 6.91 -22.33
CA ARG A 95 -5.55 7.32 -23.32
C ARG A 95 -4.33 6.40 -23.35
N GLY A 96 -4.22 5.44 -22.42
CA GLY A 96 -3.04 4.59 -22.26
C GLY A 96 -1.76 5.33 -21.86
N ALA A 97 -1.83 6.63 -21.59
CA ALA A 97 -0.68 7.45 -21.24
C ALA A 97 -0.19 7.13 -19.81
N TRP A 98 1.12 6.90 -19.68
CA TRP A 98 1.78 6.75 -18.39
C TRP A 98 2.09 8.12 -17.79
N ILE A 99 1.67 8.34 -16.56
CA ILE A 99 1.95 9.57 -15.83
C ILE A 99 2.63 9.26 -14.48
N PRO A 100 3.56 10.11 -14.02
CA PRO A 100 4.13 9.96 -12.69
C PRO A 100 3.08 10.26 -11.63
N VAL A 101 3.05 9.45 -10.57
CA VAL A 101 2.09 9.56 -9.46
C VAL A 101 2.76 9.41 -8.09
N ALA A 102 2.13 10.00 -7.09
CA ALA A 102 2.30 9.61 -5.69
C ALA A 102 1.04 8.86 -5.25
N ALA A 103 1.18 7.57 -5.01
CA ALA A 103 0.17 6.73 -4.39
C ALA A 103 0.31 6.82 -2.86
N LYS A 104 -0.83 6.93 -2.17
CA LYS A 104 -0.91 7.00 -0.72
C LYS A 104 -1.85 5.92 -0.20
N CYS A 105 -1.39 5.17 0.79
CA CYS A 105 -2.22 4.23 1.54
C CYS A 105 -2.40 4.72 2.97
N GLY A 106 -3.63 4.80 3.45
CA GLY A 106 -3.95 4.97 4.86
C GLY A 106 -3.94 3.61 5.55
N ILE A 107 -3.25 3.51 6.68
CA ILE A 107 -3.08 2.26 7.42
C ILE A 107 -3.76 2.40 8.79
N TRP A 108 -4.58 1.43 9.16
CA TRP A 108 -5.20 1.30 10.48
C TRP A 108 -5.02 -0.14 10.97
N ARG A 109 -4.46 -0.32 12.17
CA ARG A 109 -4.18 -1.64 12.75
C ARG A 109 -3.49 -2.61 11.78
N SER A 110 -2.48 -2.13 11.06
CA SER A 110 -1.74 -2.88 10.04
C SER A 110 -2.49 -3.22 8.74
N HIS A 111 -3.73 -2.78 8.58
CA HIS A 111 -4.53 -2.93 7.36
C HIS A 111 -4.59 -1.64 6.55
N VAL A 112 -4.60 -1.76 5.23
CA VAL A 112 -4.87 -0.62 4.35
C VAL A 112 -6.37 -0.33 4.36
N VAL A 113 -6.75 0.88 4.75
CA VAL A 113 -8.17 1.31 4.82
C VAL A 113 -8.55 2.30 3.73
N GLY A 114 -7.58 2.76 2.94
CA GLY A 114 -7.84 3.65 1.82
C GLY A 114 -6.63 3.85 0.92
N VAL A 115 -6.90 4.00 -0.37
CA VAL A 115 -5.91 4.27 -1.40
C VAL A 115 -6.26 5.59 -2.09
N ALA A 116 -5.26 6.45 -2.27
CA ALA A 116 -5.39 7.68 -3.04
C ALA A 116 -4.20 7.85 -3.98
N MET A 117 -4.45 8.26 -5.22
CA MET A 117 -3.39 8.42 -6.21
C MET A 117 -3.43 9.83 -6.80
N LYS A 118 -2.32 10.57 -6.64
CA LYS A 118 -2.19 11.95 -7.12
C LYS A 118 -1.13 12.02 -8.22
N PRO A 119 -1.45 12.60 -9.40
CA PRO A 119 -0.44 12.94 -10.39
C PRO A 119 0.65 13.82 -9.78
N LEU A 120 1.89 13.54 -10.13
CA LEU A 120 3.01 14.44 -9.84
C LEU A 120 3.09 15.43 -11.00
N ALA A 121 3.20 16.72 -10.68
CA ALA A 121 3.52 17.71 -11.69
C ALA A 121 4.85 17.31 -12.35
N VAL A 122 4.85 17.21 -13.67
CA VAL A 122 6.08 17.15 -14.44
C VAL A 122 6.70 18.53 -14.29
N ARG A 123 7.84 18.59 -13.59
CA ARG A 123 8.67 19.80 -13.56
C ARG A 123 9.50 19.87 -14.82
#